data_AF-A0A174QAF6-F1
#
_entry.id   AF-A0A174QAF6-F1
#
_cell.length_a   1.000
_cell.length_b   1.000
_cell.length_c   1.000
_cell.angle_alpha   90.00
_cell.angle_beta   90.00
_cell.angle_gamma   90.00
#
_symmetry.space_group_name_H-M   'P 1'
#
loop_
_entity.id
_entity.type
_entity.pdbx_description
1 polymer ?
#
loop_
_entity_poly.entity_id
_entity_poly.type
_entity_poly.pdbx_seq_one_letter_code
_entity_poly.pdbx_strand_id
1 'polypeptide(L)'
;MPEQGIEVHGQVVSFVRGKPKPNIQVSSFLAKRGDEETSPGALSLNLFETDSVGRFAFITNIIGKWNLILSVMEKGKRKDHRIVLDRVFSPQPTQYPLGEMQISLSGRDKPGAEQELQTDTVIGDDIDYNRFMDAYEDSLSKRGMREKNHRLGEVVVKAKKWGREKDIYENRSKSVAYYDVPSEMDDILDKGGYIGEDIHELLVRMNPNFIRRYSGGEEWLQYKGRSPLYVINYKRTEATEIDQTRYRTLRLVAIKSIYINEELSARCRYADIRMSPMDVDEIYGCAVFIETYPEGEIPVKGGKGVRKTWLDGYSEPVEFYHPDYSVLPKEEDYRRTLYWNPEVMPDEAGNAQVRFYNNSRCRRLKITAEMISADGAIGMFNE
;
A
#
# COMPACT_ATOMS: atom_id res chain seq x y z
N MET A 1 12.70 -22.55 -20.82
CA MET A 1 11.34 -22.35 -21.36
C MET A 1 10.79 -21.08 -20.73
N PRO A 2 10.12 -20.18 -21.46
CA PRO A 2 9.44 -19.05 -20.83
C PRO A 2 8.32 -19.56 -19.92
N GLU A 3 8.12 -18.89 -18.78
CA GLU A 3 7.05 -19.22 -17.83
C GLU A 3 5.69 -19.17 -18.52
N GLN A 4 4.89 -20.24 -18.42
CA GLN A 4 3.57 -20.34 -19.06
C GLN A 4 2.50 -19.52 -18.32
N GLY A 5 2.81 -19.02 -17.13
CA GLY A 5 1.92 -18.26 -16.25
C GLY A 5 2.32 -18.42 -14.78
N ILE A 6 1.59 -17.73 -13.91
CA ILE A 6 1.71 -17.84 -12.46
C ILE A 6 1.01 -19.12 -12.02
N GLU A 7 1.78 -20.07 -11.49
CA GLU A 7 1.26 -21.30 -10.91
C GLU A 7 0.78 -21.06 -9.48
N VAL A 8 -0.50 -21.31 -9.24
CA VAL A 8 -1.14 -21.20 -7.93
C VAL A 8 -1.27 -22.59 -7.34
N HIS A 9 -0.64 -22.81 -6.19
CA HIS A 9 -0.70 -24.04 -5.44
C HIS A 9 -1.61 -23.90 -4.23
N GLY A 10 -2.28 -24.99 -3.85
CA GLY A 10 -3.09 -25.02 -2.64
C GLY A 10 -3.37 -26.43 -2.16
N GLN A 11 -4.04 -26.51 -1.00
CA GLN A 11 -4.39 -27.76 -0.35
C GLN A 11 -5.78 -27.70 0.26
N VAL A 12 -6.54 -28.79 0.12
CA VAL A 12 -7.82 -28.98 0.79
C VAL A 12 -7.65 -29.84 2.03
N VAL A 13 -8.09 -29.30 3.16
CA VAL A 13 -7.98 -29.96 4.47
C VAL A 13 -9.33 -30.01 5.19
N SER A 14 -9.49 -30.96 6.11
CA SER A 14 -10.65 -31.03 6.98
C SER A 14 -10.74 -29.76 7.85
N PHE A 15 -11.94 -29.20 7.99
CA PHE A 15 -12.15 -27.95 8.74
C PHE A 15 -11.59 -27.99 10.18
N VAL A 16 -11.83 -29.08 10.92
CA VAL A 16 -11.50 -29.16 12.35
C VAL A 16 -10.08 -29.65 12.62
N ARG A 17 -9.65 -30.72 11.94
CA ARG A 17 -8.40 -31.43 12.26
C ARG A 17 -7.25 -31.11 11.30
N GLY A 18 -7.46 -30.24 10.31
CA GLY A 18 -6.47 -29.92 9.29
C GLY A 18 -5.97 -31.12 8.47
N LYS A 19 -6.66 -32.26 8.49
CA LYS A 19 -6.23 -33.46 7.78
C LYS A 19 -6.42 -33.29 6.27
N PRO A 20 -5.41 -33.60 5.44
CA PRO A 20 -5.54 -33.51 3.98
C PRO A 20 -6.67 -34.39 3.43
N LYS A 21 -7.30 -33.92 2.35
CA LYS A 21 -8.45 -34.59 1.75
C LYS A 21 -8.24 -34.89 0.26
N PRO A 22 -8.05 -36.17 -0.11
CA PRO A 22 -7.83 -36.57 -1.49
C PRO A 22 -9.13 -36.70 -2.28
N ASN A 23 -9.02 -36.64 -3.61
CA ASN A 23 -10.11 -36.87 -4.57
C ASN A 23 -11.31 -35.93 -4.35
N ILE A 24 -11.02 -34.67 -4.00
CA ILE A 24 -12.02 -33.63 -3.85
C ILE A 24 -12.03 -32.77 -5.11
N GLN A 25 -13.22 -32.46 -5.61
CA GLN A 25 -13.38 -31.50 -6.70
C GLN A 25 -13.28 -30.08 -6.17
N VAL A 26 -12.40 -29.30 -6.77
CA VAL A 26 -12.20 -27.88 -6.47
C VAL A 26 -12.49 -27.09 -7.73
N SER A 27 -13.40 -26.14 -7.63
CA SER A 27 -13.68 -25.18 -8.70
C SER A 27 -13.08 -23.82 -8.34
N SER A 28 -12.32 -23.22 -9.26
CA SER A 28 -11.83 -21.85 -9.15
C SER A 28 -12.61 -20.92 -10.09
N PHE A 29 -13.00 -19.77 -9.57
CA PHE A 29 -13.59 -18.67 -10.33
C PHE A 29 -12.77 -17.42 -10.11
N LEU A 30 -12.26 -16.83 -11.20
CA LEU A 30 -11.51 -15.58 -11.19
C LEU A 30 -12.32 -14.47 -11.87
N ALA A 31 -12.35 -13.29 -11.26
CA ALA A 31 -12.97 -12.09 -11.82
C ALA A 31 -12.11 -10.85 -11.56
N LYS A 32 -12.01 -9.95 -12.54
CA LYS A 32 -11.29 -8.68 -12.38
C LYS A 32 -12.12 -7.70 -11.54
N ARG A 33 -11.47 -7.00 -10.62
CA ARG A 33 -12.12 -6.02 -9.72
C ARG A 33 -12.80 -4.91 -10.54
N GLY A 34 -14.11 -4.73 -10.33
CA GLY A 34 -14.91 -3.68 -10.99
C GLY A 34 -15.56 -4.09 -12.32
N ASP A 35 -15.18 -5.24 -12.89
CA ASP A 35 -15.73 -5.76 -14.15
C ASP A 35 -16.67 -6.97 -13.92
N GLU A 36 -17.14 -7.19 -12.69
CA GLU A 36 -17.97 -8.36 -12.32
C GLU A 36 -19.28 -8.45 -13.11
N GLU A 37 -19.78 -7.34 -13.68
CA GLU A 37 -21.05 -7.30 -14.42
C GLU A 37 -20.91 -7.03 -15.93
N THR A 38 -19.75 -6.57 -16.43
CA THR A 38 -19.72 -5.89 -17.75
C THR A 38 -18.95 -6.65 -18.84
N SER A 39 -18.16 -7.67 -18.52
CA SER A 39 -17.31 -8.35 -19.51
C SER A 39 -17.24 -9.88 -19.33
N PRO A 40 -17.90 -10.69 -20.19
CA PRO A 40 -17.79 -12.16 -20.16
C PRO A 40 -16.38 -12.69 -20.53
N GLY A 41 -15.46 -11.82 -20.96
CA GLY A 41 -14.06 -12.18 -21.28
C GLY A 41 -13.10 -12.20 -20.08
N ALA A 42 -13.50 -11.70 -18.91
CA ALA A 42 -12.68 -11.64 -17.70
C ALA A 42 -13.01 -12.75 -16.69
N LEU A 43 -13.49 -13.90 -17.18
CA LEU A 43 -13.93 -15.02 -16.36
C LEU A 43 -13.14 -16.27 -16.71
N SER A 44 -12.38 -16.80 -15.75
CA SER A 44 -11.79 -18.14 -15.88
C SER A 44 -12.39 -19.07 -14.84
N LEU A 45 -12.96 -20.16 -15.33
CA LEU A 45 -13.49 -21.26 -14.53
C LEU A 45 -12.61 -22.48 -14.74
N ASN A 46 -11.91 -22.92 -13.69
CA ASN A 46 -11.18 -24.19 -13.70
C ASN A 46 -11.86 -25.16 -12.74
N LEU A 47 -11.93 -26.42 -13.14
CA LEU A 47 -12.37 -27.52 -12.30
C LEU A 47 -11.25 -28.55 -12.26
N PHE A 48 -10.80 -28.91 -11.08
CA PHE A 48 -9.72 -29.86 -10.87
C PHE A 48 -9.99 -30.74 -9.66
N GLU A 49 -9.31 -31.87 -9.58
CA GLU A 49 -9.42 -32.82 -8.47
C GLU A 49 -8.13 -32.82 -7.64
N THR A 50 -8.28 -32.92 -6.32
CA THR A 50 -7.13 -32.96 -5.42
C THR A 50 -6.40 -34.31 -5.48
N ASP A 51 -5.08 -34.27 -5.37
CA ASP A 51 -4.22 -35.45 -5.35
C ASP A 51 -4.37 -36.29 -4.05
N SER A 52 -3.55 -37.33 -3.91
CA SER A 52 -3.55 -38.21 -2.73
C SER A 52 -3.24 -37.51 -1.40
N VAL A 53 -2.61 -36.34 -1.44
CA VAL A 53 -2.28 -35.49 -0.29
C VAL A 53 -3.16 -34.23 -0.23
N GLY A 54 -4.26 -34.21 -0.97
CA GLY A 54 -5.24 -33.13 -0.98
C GLY A 54 -4.76 -31.83 -1.64
N ARG A 55 -3.65 -31.85 -2.38
CA ARG A 55 -3.12 -30.68 -3.09
C ARG A 55 -3.79 -30.49 -4.45
N PHE A 56 -3.76 -29.25 -4.91
CA PHE A 56 -4.18 -28.85 -6.25
C PHE A 56 -3.28 -27.73 -6.75
N ALA A 57 -3.19 -27.60 -8.08
CA ALA A 57 -2.50 -26.50 -8.73
C ALA A 57 -3.24 -26.07 -10.00
N PHE A 58 -3.16 -24.80 -10.34
CA PHE A 58 -3.64 -24.27 -11.62
C PHE A 58 -2.77 -23.09 -12.06
N ILE A 59 -2.64 -22.91 -13.37
CA ILE A 59 -1.84 -21.84 -13.97
C ILE A 59 -2.76 -20.69 -14.36
N THR A 60 -2.34 -19.47 -14.07
CA THR A 60 -3.06 -18.24 -14.45
C THR A 60 -2.11 -17.27 -15.12
N ASN A 61 -2.60 -16.54 -16.12
CA ASN A 61 -1.85 -15.45 -16.75
C ASN A 61 -2.67 -14.17 -16.64
N ILE A 62 -2.67 -13.62 -15.42
CA ILE A 62 -3.45 -12.42 -15.07
C ILE A 62 -2.51 -11.27 -14.73
N ILE A 63 -2.95 -10.05 -15.01
CA ILE A 63 -2.25 -8.81 -14.68
C ILE A 63 -3.08 -8.06 -13.62
N GLY A 64 -2.42 -7.54 -12.60
CA GLY A 64 -3.04 -6.84 -11.48
C GLY A 64 -3.75 -7.78 -10.49
N LYS A 65 -4.65 -7.21 -9.68
CA LYS A 65 -5.30 -7.93 -8.56
C LYS A 65 -6.70 -8.42 -8.93
N TRP A 66 -6.95 -9.72 -8.74
CA TRP A 66 -8.20 -10.40 -9.15
C TRP A 66 -8.91 -11.04 -7.96
N ASN A 67 -10.24 -11.05 -8.01
CA ASN A 67 -11.09 -11.79 -7.08
C ASN A 67 -11.00 -13.30 -7.38
N LEU A 68 -10.59 -14.09 -6.39
CA LEU A 68 -10.54 -15.55 -6.47
C LEU A 68 -11.57 -16.18 -5.54
N ILE A 69 -12.48 -16.97 -6.12
CA ILE A 69 -13.45 -17.78 -5.40
C ILE A 69 -13.13 -19.25 -5.64
N LEU A 70 -12.84 -19.98 -4.58
CA LEU A 70 -12.62 -21.42 -4.59
C LEU A 70 -13.78 -22.11 -3.89
N SER A 71 -14.30 -23.18 -4.49
CA SER A 71 -15.37 -23.98 -3.90
C SER A 71 -15.01 -25.46 -3.96
N VAL A 72 -15.23 -26.14 -2.84
CA VAL A 72 -14.99 -27.58 -2.69
C VAL A 72 -16.29 -28.37 -2.79
N MET A 73 -16.26 -29.43 -3.60
CA MET A 73 -17.34 -30.39 -3.75
C MET A 73 -16.80 -31.81 -3.52
N GLU A 74 -17.51 -32.58 -2.68
CA GLU A 74 -17.24 -33.99 -2.46
C GLU A 74 -18.48 -34.78 -2.91
N LYS A 75 -18.32 -35.67 -3.89
CA LYS A 75 -19.42 -36.48 -4.46
C LYS A 75 -20.63 -35.63 -4.88
N GLY A 76 -20.37 -34.48 -5.52
CA GLY A 76 -21.40 -33.55 -6.00
C GLY A 76 -22.10 -32.71 -4.92
N LYS A 77 -21.69 -32.80 -3.65
CA LYS A 77 -22.24 -31.98 -2.55
C LYS A 77 -21.16 -31.08 -1.96
N ARG A 78 -21.54 -29.83 -1.66
CA ARG A 78 -20.66 -28.92 -0.91
C ARG A 78 -20.42 -29.46 0.48
N LYS A 79 -19.16 -29.52 0.88
CA LYS A 79 -18.72 -30.00 2.19
C LYS A 79 -17.86 -28.95 2.86
N ASP A 80 -17.89 -28.98 4.18
CA ASP A 80 -17.14 -28.02 5.00
C ASP A 80 -15.66 -28.45 5.08
N HIS A 81 -14.92 -28.05 4.06
CA HIS A 81 -13.47 -28.22 3.97
C HIS A 81 -12.81 -26.85 3.92
N ARG A 82 -11.62 -26.74 4.51
CA ARG A 82 -10.80 -25.53 4.44
C ARG A 82 -9.88 -25.64 3.22
N ILE A 83 -9.79 -24.54 2.49
CA ILE A 83 -8.91 -24.40 1.34
C ILE A 83 -7.75 -23.51 1.78
N VAL A 84 -6.54 -24.03 1.71
CA VAL A 84 -5.27 -23.35 2.02
C VAL A 84 -4.58 -23.05 0.70
N LEU A 85 -3.96 -21.87 0.56
CA LEU A 85 -3.20 -21.48 -0.60
C LEU A 85 -1.74 -21.28 -0.22
N ASP A 86 -0.85 -21.75 -1.07
CA ASP A 86 0.58 -21.51 -0.93
C ASP A 86 0.85 -20.12 -1.55
N ARG A 87 0.88 -19.07 -0.74
CA ARG A 87 1.14 -17.70 -1.20
C ARG A 87 2.61 -17.54 -1.58
N VAL A 88 2.96 -17.91 -2.82
CA VAL A 88 4.34 -17.87 -3.35
C VAL A 88 4.90 -16.45 -3.43
N PHE A 89 4.04 -15.42 -3.49
CA PHE A 89 4.41 -14.02 -3.78
C PHE A 89 4.17 -13.03 -2.62
N SER A 90 4.18 -13.49 -1.37
CA SER A 90 4.09 -12.60 -0.20
C SER A 90 5.45 -12.59 0.53
N PRO A 91 6.44 -11.80 0.07
CA PRO A 91 7.70 -11.67 0.78
C PRO A 91 7.44 -11.21 2.23
N GLN A 92 8.25 -11.68 3.16
CA GLN A 92 8.16 -11.25 4.57
C GLN A 92 8.20 -9.71 4.62
N PRO A 93 7.22 -9.06 5.27
CA PRO A 93 7.23 -7.61 5.45
C PRO A 93 8.57 -7.18 6.05
N THR A 94 9.31 -6.33 5.34
CA THR A 94 10.58 -5.82 5.84
C THR A 94 10.29 -4.62 6.74
N GLN A 95 10.88 -4.62 7.93
CA GLN A 95 10.79 -3.47 8.83
C GLN A 95 11.48 -2.27 8.19
N TYR A 96 10.76 -1.16 8.04
CA TYR A 96 11.37 0.10 7.62
C TYR A 96 12.39 0.56 8.66
N PRO A 97 13.64 0.88 8.27
CA PRO A 97 14.59 1.54 9.14
C PRO A 97 14.01 2.86 9.68
N LEU A 98 14.39 3.26 10.89
CA LEU A 98 13.89 4.48 11.52
C LEU A 98 14.06 5.73 10.61
N GLY A 99 15.15 5.79 9.84
CA GLY A 99 15.39 6.88 8.88
C GLY A 99 14.40 6.91 7.71
N GLU A 100 13.90 5.75 7.26
CA GLU A 100 12.89 5.66 6.20
C GLU A 100 11.47 5.92 6.72
N MET A 101 11.21 5.62 8.00
CA MET A 101 9.97 6.00 8.68
C MET A 101 9.89 7.52 8.95
N GLN A 102 11.05 8.19 8.97
CA GLN A 102 11.17 9.65 9.11
C GLN A 102 11.12 10.34 7.75
N ILE A 103 10.06 10.12 6.98
CA ILE A 103 9.75 10.97 5.82
C ILE A 103 9.37 12.35 6.36
N SER A 104 10.39 13.17 6.55
CA SER A 104 10.23 14.58 6.82
C SER A 104 9.79 15.21 5.50
N LEU A 105 8.48 15.39 5.34
CA LEU A 105 7.95 16.30 4.33
C LEU A 105 8.63 17.65 4.59
N SER A 106 9.57 18.04 3.73
CA SER A 106 10.23 19.33 3.78
C SER A 106 9.15 20.41 3.82
N GLY A 107 8.92 20.97 5.02
CA GLY A 107 7.78 21.84 5.28
C GLY A 107 7.27 21.90 6.73
N ARG A 108 7.83 21.14 7.69
CA ARG A 108 7.55 21.35 9.12
C ARG A 108 8.77 21.13 10.02
N ASP A 109 9.27 22.25 10.53
CA ASP A 109 9.94 22.50 11.81
C ASP A 109 10.47 21.28 12.60
N LYS A 110 11.79 21.23 12.75
CA LYS A 110 12.42 20.84 14.03
C LYS A 110 13.55 21.81 14.37
N PRO A 111 13.64 22.28 15.63
CA PRO A 111 14.74 23.10 16.10
C PRO A 111 15.94 22.22 16.48
N GLY A 112 17.13 22.61 16.00
CA GLY A 112 18.43 22.34 16.63
C GLY A 112 18.94 20.89 16.60
N ALA A 113 19.73 20.55 15.58
CA ALA A 113 20.98 19.80 15.71
C ALA A 113 21.70 19.80 14.36
N GLU A 114 22.76 20.58 14.26
CA GLU A 114 23.68 20.64 13.14
C GLU A 114 24.50 19.34 13.07
N GLN A 115 24.48 18.67 11.92
CA GLN A 115 25.64 17.93 11.45
C GLN A 115 25.71 18.04 9.92
N GLU A 116 26.74 18.76 9.48
CA GLU A 116 26.98 19.19 8.11
C GLU A 116 27.13 18.01 7.14
N LEU A 117 26.22 17.94 6.17
CA LEU A 117 26.53 17.44 4.83
C LEU A 117 26.42 18.64 3.89
N GLN A 118 27.56 19.10 3.39
CA GLN A 118 27.65 20.16 2.39
C GLN A 118 26.84 19.76 1.15
N THR A 119 25.67 20.38 0.99
CA THR A 119 24.94 20.43 -0.27
C THR A 119 24.89 21.88 -0.73
N ASP A 120 25.29 22.09 -1.97
CA ASP A 120 25.67 23.37 -2.58
C ASP A 120 24.49 24.30 -2.91
N THR A 121 23.43 24.30 -2.11
CA THR A 121 22.30 25.24 -2.29
C THR A 121 22.07 26.02 -1.02
N VAL A 122 22.69 27.20 -0.93
CA VAL A 122 22.35 28.20 0.08
C VAL A 122 20.96 28.73 -0.25
N ILE A 123 19.93 28.14 0.36
CA ILE A 123 18.64 28.80 0.58
C ILE A 123 18.61 29.06 2.08
N GLY A 124 18.99 30.28 2.46
CA GLY A 124 18.92 30.71 3.85
C GLY A 124 17.47 30.65 4.34
N ASP A 125 17.29 30.06 5.52
CA ASP A 125 16.07 30.12 6.31
C ASP A 125 15.74 31.59 6.62
N ASP A 126 14.84 32.17 5.82
CA ASP A 126 13.95 33.32 6.13
C ASP A 126 13.29 33.90 4.86
N ILE A 127 12.99 33.08 3.85
CA ILE A 127 12.29 33.56 2.66
C ILE A 127 10.81 33.22 2.78
N ASP A 128 10.04 34.22 3.19
CA ASP A 128 8.58 34.28 3.06
C ASP A 128 8.17 33.71 1.69
N TYR A 129 7.50 32.56 1.70
CA TYR A 129 7.16 31.81 0.49
C TYR A 129 6.33 32.66 -0.49
N ASN A 130 5.51 33.58 0.04
CA ASN A 130 4.76 34.52 -0.79
C ASN A 130 5.71 35.50 -1.47
N ARG A 131 6.72 36.00 -0.76
CA ARG A 131 7.76 36.89 -1.30
C ARG A 131 8.64 36.20 -2.35
N PHE A 132 8.92 34.91 -2.19
CA PHE A 132 9.60 34.11 -3.22
C PHE A 132 8.73 33.94 -4.46
N MET A 133 7.44 33.63 -4.28
CA MET A 133 6.49 33.50 -5.38
C MET A 133 6.22 34.83 -6.09
N ASP A 134 6.16 35.95 -5.35
CA ASP A 134 6.01 37.30 -5.89
C ASP A 134 7.26 37.72 -6.67
N ALA A 135 8.46 37.43 -6.16
CA ALA A 135 9.72 37.67 -6.88
C ALA A 135 9.82 36.79 -8.14
N TYR A 136 9.31 35.56 -8.07
CA TYR A 136 9.24 34.64 -9.19
C TYR A 136 8.23 35.13 -10.24
N GLU A 137 7.03 35.56 -9.85
CA GLU A 137 6.02 36.14 -10.75
C GLU A 137 6.50 37.48 -11.36
N ASP A 138 7.21 38.32 -10.60
CA ASP A 138 7.83 39.57 -11.08
C ASP A 138 8.98 39.31 -12.06
N SER A 139 9.72 38.21 -11.89
CA SER A 139 10.75 37.78 -12.84
C SER A 139 10.17 37.24 -14.17
N LEU A 140 9.01 36.60 -14.10
CA LEU A 140 8.28 36.08 -15.26
C LEU A 140 7.62 37.20 -16.07
N SER A 141 7.05 38.20 -15.37
CA SER A 141 6.41 39.36 -16.00
C SER A 141 7.42 40.26 -16.75
N LYS A 142 8.61 40.48 -16.17
CA LYS A 142 9.73 41.20 -16.81
C LYS A 142 10.28 40.50 -18.06
N ARG A 143 10.08 39.19 -18.18
CA ARG A 143 10.48 38.38 -19.36
C ARG A 143 9.38 38.24 -20.42
N GLY A 144 8.27 38.94 -20.27
CA GLY A 144 7.21 39.00 -21.29
C GLY A 144 6.29 37.76 -21.33
N MET A 145 6.40 36.84 -20.37
CA MET A 145 5.53 35.67 -20.26
C MET A 145 4.21 36.06 -19.58
N ARG A 146 3.18 36.32 -20.39
CA ARG A 146 1.84 36.75 -19.90
C ARG A 146 0.81 35.62 -19.82
N GLU A 147 1.07 34.45 -20.40
CA GLU A 147 0.17 33.30 -20.36
C GLU A 147 0.76 32.13 -19.57
N LYS A 148 0.01 31.69 -18.56
CA LYS A 148 0.37 30.67 -17.56
C LYS A 148 0.02 29.27 -18.07
N ASN A 149 0.78 28.69 -19.00
CA ASN A 149 0.33 27.45 -19.67
C ASN A 149 0.80 26.12 -19.10
N HIS A 150 1.77 26.05 -18.19
CA HIS A 150 2.17 24.76 -17.62
C HIS A 150 2.44 24.82 -16.11
N ARG A 151 1.36 24.85 -15.32
CA ARG A 151 1.36 24.23 -13.99
C ARG A 151 0.86 22.79 -14.19
N LEU A 152 1.60 21.78 -13.68
CA LEU A 152 0.95 20.51 -13.29
C LEU A 152 -0.31 20.89 -12.55
N GLY A 153 -1.47 20.35 -12.96
CA GLY A 153 -2.79 20.81 -12.54
C GLY A 153 -2.76 21.26 -11.09
N GLU A 154 -2.68 22.58 -10.88
CA GLU A 154 -2.56 23.11 -9.53
C GLU A 154 -3.81 22.64 -8.84
N VAL A 155 -3.63 21.87 -7.77
CA VAL A 155 -4.73 21.59 -6.85
C VAL A 155 -5.01 22.91 -6.15
N VAL A 156 -5.67 23.82 -6.86
CA VAL A 156 -6.26 25.01 -6.30
C VAL A 156 -7.28 24.46 -5.33
N VAL A 157 -6.95 24.54 -4.05
CA VAL A 157 -7.86 24.22 -2.96
C VAL A 157 -8.97 25.27 -3.04
N LYS A 158 -9.97 25.05 -3.92
CA LYS A 158 -11.10 25.96 -4.17
C LYS A 158 -11.89 26.23 -2.88
N ALA A 159 -11.81 25.28 -1.95
CA ALA A 159 -12.23 25.45 -0.57
C ALA A 159 -11.40 24.51 0.31
N LYS A 160 -10.89 25.02 1.42
CA LYS A 160 -10.33 24.19 2.50
C LYS A 160 -11.52 23.57 3.22
N LYS A 161 -12.12 22.52 2.64
CA LYS A 161 -13.10 21.72 3.37
C LYS A 161 -12.36 21.22 4.60
N TRP A 162 -12.84 21.53 5.80
CA TRP A 162 -12.36 20.89 7.04
C TRP A 162 -12.79 19.42 7.01
N GLY A 163 -12.22 18.66 6.07
CA GLY A 163 -12.38 17.23 5.97
C GLY A 163 -11.44 16.57 6.96
N ARG A 164 -11.91 15.51 7.60
CA ARG A 164 -11.09 14.65 8.47
C ARG A 164 -9.98 13.92 7.70
N GLU A 165 -9.94 14.01 6.37
CA GLU A 165 -8.95 13.35 5.50
C GLU A 165 -7.51 13.67 5.86
N LYS A 166 -7.21 14.94 6.21
CA LYS A 166 -5.86 15.32 6.65
C LYS A 166 -5.48 14.63 7.96
N ASP A 167 -6.42 14.56 8.89
CA ASP A 167 -6.23 13.90 10.18
C ASP A 167 -6.11 12.38 10.02
N ILE A 168 -6.92 11.80 9.13
CA ILE A 168 -6.86 10.39 8.72
C ILE A 168 -5.47 10.07 8.19
N TYR A 169 -4.96 10.90 7.28
CA TYR A 169 -3.63 10.75 6.70
C TYR A 169 -2.52 10.87 7.76
N GLU A 170 -2.58 11.90 8.61
CA GLU A 170 -1.60 12.12 9.67
C GLU A 170 -1.60 10.99 10.72
N ASN A 171 -2.76 10.46 11.07
CA ASN A 171 -2.84 9.31 11.98
C ASN A 171 -2.26 8.06 11.33
N ARG A 172 -2.57 7.81 10.04
CA ARG A 172 -2.01 6.67 9.30
C ARG A 172 -0.49 6.76 9.18
N SER A 173 0.07 7.93 8.89
CA SER A 173 1.53 8.10 8.75
C SER A 173 2.29 7.96 10.07
N LYS A 174 1.66 8.34 11.20
CA LYS A 174 2.23 8.22 12.55
C LYS A 174 1.88 6.89 13.24
N SER A 175 1.22 5.97 12.54
CA SER A 175 0.85 4.68 13.12
C SER A 175 2.06 3.76 13.21
N VAL A 176 2.17 3.06 14.34
CA VAL A 176 3.25 2.10 14.60
C VAL A 176 3.03 0.80 13.84
N ALA A 177 1.76 0.44 13.59
CA ALA A 177 1.41 -0.75 12.84
C ALA A 177 0.18 -0.49 11.97
N TYR A 178 0.18 -1.03 10.75
CA TYR A 178 -0.94 -1.02 9.82
C TYR A 178 -1.21 -2.45 9.33
N TYR A 179 -2.46 -2.87 9.46
CA TYR A 179 -2.93 -4.20 9.10
C TYR A 179 -4.06 -4.09 8.06
N ASP A 180 -3.83 -4.67 6.89
CA ASP A 180 -4.87 -4.92 5.90
C ASP A 180 -5.61 -6.20 6.31
N VAL A 181 -6.76 -6.05 7.00
CA VAL A 181 -7.42 -7.15 7.71
C VAL A 181 -7.79 -8.33 6.80
N PRO A 182 -8.34 -8.13 5.59
CA PRO A 182 -8.58 -9.24 4.65
C PRO A 182 -7.30 -10.04 4.33
N SER A 183 -6.17 -9.35 4.11
CA SER A 183 -4.90 -9.99 3.79
C SER A 183 -4.33 -10.75 5.00
N GLU A 184 -4.38 -10.15 6.20
CA GLU A 184 -3.94 -10.80 7.45
C GLU A 184 -4.78 -12.05 7.78
N MET A 185 -6.10 -11.96 7.56
CA MET A 185 -7.00 -13.10 7.74
C MET A 185 -6.63 -14.26 6.80
N ASP A 186 -6.35 -13.97 5.53
CA ASP A 186 -5.90 -14.98 4.59
C ASP A 186 -4.58 -15.61 5.02
N ASP A 187 -3.60 -14.82 5.47
CA ASP A 187 -2.31 -15.32 5.95
C ASP A 187 -2.46 -16.24 7.17
N ILE A 188 -3.38 -15.91 8.09
CA ILE A 188 -3.71 -16.75 9.24
C ILE A 188 -4.31 -18.08 8.77
N LEU A 189 -5.21 -18.06 7.79
CA LEU A 189 -5.80 -19.28 7.22
C LEU A 189 -4.77 -20.15 6.52
N ASP A 190 -3.86 -19.53 5.78
CA ASP A 190 -2.84 -20.20 4.98
C ASP A 190 -1.78 -20.87 5.85
N LYS A 191 -1.43 -20.25 6.98
CA LYS A 191 -0.62 -20.88 8.05
C LYS A 191 -1.35 -21.99 8.80
N GLY A 192 -2.59 -22.27 8.44
CA GLY A 192 -3.43 -23.27 9.06
C GLY A 192 -4.05 -22.84 10.39
N GLY A 193 -3.95 -21.56 10.73
CA GLY A 193 -4.58 -20.95 11.90
C GLY A 193 -6.10 -20.88 11.79
N TYR A 194 -6.72 -20.49 12.90
CA TYR A 194 -8.15 -20.26 13.03
C TYR A 194 -8.34 -18.78 13.35
N ILE A 195 -9.09 -18.04 12.52
CA ILE A 195 -9.23 -16.58 12.66
C ILE A 195 -10.05 -16.18 13.92
N GLY A 196 -10.70 -17.14 14.59
CA GLY A 196 -11.64 -16.81 15.67
C GLY A 196 -12.95 -16.27 15.13
N GLU A 197 -13.88 -16.01 16.04
CA GLU A 197 -15.14 -15.32 15.74
C GLU A 197 -15.13 -13.85 16.20
N ASP A 198 -14.16 -13.48 17.04
CA ASP A 198 -14.06 -12.18 17.71
C ASP A 198 -12.77 -11.44 17.35
N ILE A 199 -12.85 -10.12 17.41
CA ILE A 199 -11.76 -9.20 17.09
C ILE A 199 -10.60 -9.28 18.07
N HIS A 200 -10.79 -9.69 19.33
CA HIS A 200 -9.67 -9.89 20.25
C HIS A 200 -8.76 -11.02 19.79
N GLU A 201 -9.31 -12.12 19.26
CA GLU A 201 -8.50 -13.25 18.74
C GLU A 201 -7.67 -12.79 17.57
N LEU A 202 -8.30 -12.02 16.67
CA LEU A 202 -7.63 -11.45 15.50
C LEU A 202 -6.48 -10.51 15.93
N LEU A 203 -6.72 -9.60 16.87
CA LEU A 203 -5.73 -8.63 17.35
C LEU A 203 -4.53 -9.32 18.04
N VAL A 204 -4.76 -10.33 18.88
CA VAL A 204 -3.69 -11.09 19.53
C VAL A 204 -2.84 -11.85 18.51
N ARG A 205 -3.45 -12.38 17.45
CA ARG A 205 -2.71 -13.08 16.38
C ARG A 205 -1.89 -12.14 15.50
N MET A 206 -2.40 -10.95 15.22
CA MET A 206 -1.73 -9.96 14.36
C MET A 206 -0.63 -9.20 15.11
N ASN A 207 -0.77 -8.99 16.43
CA ASN A 207 0.20 -8.21 17.20
C ASN A 207 0.46 -8.80 18.59
N PRO A 208 1.70 -9.23 18.89
CA PRO A 208 2.05 -9.87 20.16
C PRO A 208 1.98 -8.93 21.37
N ASN A 209 1.91 -7.60 21.15
CA ASN A 209 1.75 -6.63 22.23
C ASN A 209 0.33 -6.63 22.82
N PHE A 210 -0.64 -7.25 22.13
CA PHE A 210 -1.97 -7.47 22.67
C PHE A 210 -2.03 -8.73 23.52
N ILE A 211 -2.57 -8.59 24.72
CA ILE A 211 -2.73 -9.67 25.69
C ILE A 211 -4.17 -9.71 26.15
N ARG A 212 -4.79 -10.88 26.06
CA ARG A 212 -6.12 -11.14 26.62
C ARG A 212 -6.05 -11.27 28.14
N ARG A 213 -6.99 -10.63 28.82
CA ARG A 213 -7.17 -10.71 30.27
C ARG A 213 -8.61 -11.09 30.56
N TYR A 214 -8.76 -11.90 31.61
CA TYR A 214 -10.04 -12.36 32.12
C TYR A 214 -10.13 -11.95 33.59
N SER A 215 -11.19 -11.23 33.95
CA SER A 215 -11.54 -10.98 35.35
C SER A 215 -13.04 -10.83 35.52
N GLY A 216 -13.59 -11.37 36.62
CA GLY A 216 -15.00 -11.19 36.96
C GLY A 216 -16.01 -11.74 35.95
N GLY A 217 -15.59 -12.60 35.01
CA GLY A 217 -16.43 -13.09 33.91
C GLY A 217 -16.40 -12.22 32.65
N GLU A 218 -15.66 -11.11 32.66
CA GLU A 218 -15.45 -10.25 31.50
C GLU A 218 -14.05 -10.45 30.91
N GLU A 219 -14.01 -10.51 29.58
CA GLU A 219 -12.77 -10.50 28.81
C GLU A 219 -12.47 -9.08 28.35
N TRP A 220 -11.20 -8.66 28.46
CA TRP A 220 -10.71 -7.45 27.81
C TRP A 220 -9.30 -7.63 27.26
N LEU A 221 -8.92 -6.72 26.37
CA LEU A 221 -7.61 -6.72 25.73
C LEU A 221 -6.74 -5.61 26.33
N GLN A 222 -5.48 -5.90 26.58
CA GLN A 222 -4.46 -4.93 26.97
C GLN A 222 -3.41 -4.82 25.88
N TYR A 223 -2.94 -3.60 25.61
CA TYR A 223 -1.81 -3.31 24.75
C TYR A 223 -0.66 -2.75 25.60
N LYS A 224 0.49 -3.46 25.63
CA LYS A 224 1.65 -3.07 26.47
C LYS A 224 1.26 -2.76 27.93
N GLY A 225 0.31 -3.52 28.49
CA GLY A 225 -0.16 -3.39 29.88
C GLY A 225 -1.25 -2.35 30.14
N ARG A 226 -1.62 -1.51 29.16
CA ARG A 226 -2.69 -0.51 29.27
C ARG A 226 -3.88 -0.82 28.36
N SER A 227 -5.03 -0.20 28.58
CA SER A 227 -6.22 -0.44 27.76
C SER A 227 -6.09 0.22 26.38
N PRO A 228 -6.48 -0.42 25.27
CA PRO A 228 -6.56 0.24 23.98
C PRO A 228 -7.82 1.09 23.86
N LEU A 229 -7.71 2.29 23.27
CA LEU A 229 -8.84 3.11 22.85
C LEU A 229 -9.29 2.66 21.45
N TYR A 230 -10.51 2.12 21.31
CA TYR A 230 -11.03 1.70 20.01
C TYR A 230 -11.75 2.86 19.30
N VAL A 231 -11.32 3.16 18.08
CA VAL A 231 -11.86 4.26 17.26
C VAL A 231 -12.39 3.70 15.95
N ILE A 232 -13.72 3.66 15.80
CA ILE A 232 -14.36 3.10 14.61
C ILE A 232 -14.66 4.22 13.60
N ASN A 233 -14.18 4.08 12.38
CA ASN A 233 -14.40 5.03 11.28
C ASN A 233 -14.13 6.50 11.68
N TYR A 234 -13.06 6.71 12.45
CA TYR A 234 -12.63 8.05 12.90
C TYR A 234 -13.70 8.84 13.66
N LYS A 235 -14.61 8.12 14.33
CA LYS A 235 -15.59 8.72 15.23
C LYS A 235 -15.02 8.73 16.63
N ARG A 236 -15.09 9.91 17.25
CA ARG A 236 -14.75 10.10 18.66
C ARG A 236 -15.65 9.24 19.53
N THR A 237 -15.11 8.65 20.60
CA THR A 237 -15.92 7.93 21.59
C THR A 237 -16.55 8.90 22.58
N GLU A 238 -17.74 8.58 23.09
CA GLU A 238 -18.38 9.29 24.20
C GLU A 238 -18.18 8.54 25.53
N ALA A 239 -17.17 7.66 25.60
CA ALA A 239 -16.83 6.83 26.77
C ALA A 239 -18.03 6.10 27.40
N THR A 240 -19.10 5.89 26.63
CA THR A 240 -20.26 5.09 27.03
C THR A 240 -19.88 3.62 27.01
N GLU A 241 -20.55 2.81 27.85
CA GLU A 241 -20.38 1.36 27.85
C GLU A 241 -20.65 0.74 26.46
N ILE A 242 -21.60 1.34 25.73
CA ILE A 242 -21.93 0.96 24.35
C ILE A 242 -20.76 1.25 23.41
N ASP A 243 -20.16 2.44 23.46
CA ASP A 243 -19.02 2.76 22.60
C ASP A 243 -17.80 1.89 22.91
N GLN A 244 -17.59 1.58 24.20
CA GLN A 244 -16.50 0.71 24.65
C GLN A 244 -16.70 -0.75 24.25
N THR A 245 -17.91 -1.17 23.89
CA THR A 245 -18.19 -2.56 23.45
C THR A 245 -18.56 -2.66 21.97
N ARG A 246 -18.81 -1.53 21.30
CA ARG A 246 -19.26 -1.45 19.91
C ARG A 246 -18.34 -2.19 18.94
N TYR A 247 -17.04 -2.18 19.18
CA TYR A 247 -16.09 -2.88 18.30
C TYR A 247 -16.24 -4.41 18.37
N ARG A 248 -16.78 -4.97 19.46
CA ARG A 248 -17.00 -6.42 19.64
C ARG A 248 -18.15 -6.95 18.77
N THR A 249 -19.09 -6.09 18.39
CA THR A 249 -20.22 -6.48 17.54
C THR A 249 -19.90 -6.38 16.04
N LEU A 250 -18.71 -5.87 15.69
CA LEU A 250 -18.26 -5.78 14.31
C LEU A 250 -17.96 -7.18 13.77
N ARG A 251 -18.58 -7.50 12.63
CA ARG A 251 -18.20 -8.70 11.87
C ARG A 251 -16.79 -8.51 11.33
N LEU A 252 -15.89 -9.48 11.54
CA LEU A 252 -14.50 -9.41 11.06
C LEU A 252 -14.39 -9.11 9.56
N VAL A 253 -15.29 -9.70 8.77
CA VAL A 253 -15.34 -9.49 7.31
C VAL A 253 -15.73 -8.05 6.92
N ALA A 254 -16.38 -7.29 7.81
CA ALA A 254 -16.71 -5.89 7.58
C ALA A 254 -15.54 -4.95 7.88
N ILE A 255 -14.47 -5.43 8.52
CA ILE A 255 -13.29 -4.63 8.83
C ILE A 255 -12.37 -4.63 7.61
N LYS A 256 -12.09 -3.43 7.12
CA LYS A 256 -11.19 -3.19 5.99
C LYS A 256 -9.74 -3.14 6.45
N SER A 257 -9.45 -2.35 7.47
CA SER A 257 -8.09 -2.20 7.99
C SER A 257 -8.09 -1.83 9.46
N ILE A 258 -7.05 -2.24 10.16
CA ILE A 258 -6.78 -1.87 11.55
C ILE A 258 -5.39 -1.25 11.61
N TYR A 259 -5.22 -0.18 12.37
CA TYR A 259 -3.89 0.34 12.63
C TYR A 259 -3.80 0.92 14.04
N ILE A 260 -2.58 0.93 14.57
CA ILE A 260 -2.30 1.22 15.97
C ILE A 260 -1.45 2.48 16.05
N ASN A 261 -1.92 3.46 16.80
CA ASN A 261 -1.22 4.71 17.02
C ASN A 261 -0.95 4.89 18.53
N GLU A 262 0.30 5.14 18.90
CA GLU A 262 0.72 5.30 20.31
C GLU A 262 0.76 6.78 20.75
N GLU A 263 0.62 7.72 19.81
CA GLU A 263 0.68 9.16 20.09
C GLU A 263 -0.41 9.60 21.07
N LEU A 264 0.00 10.36 22.09
CA LEU A 264 -0.95 10.97 23.02
C LEU A 264 -1.90 11.92 22.29
N SER A 265 -1.40 12.65 21.30
CA SER A 265 -2.20 13.59 20.50
C SER A 265 -3.36 12.91 19.76
N ALA A 266 -3.14 11.70 19.24
CA ALA A 266 -4.18 10.91 18.60
C ALA A 266 -5.20 10.40 19.63
N ARG A 267 -4.72 9.83 20.76
CA ARG A 267 -5.59 9.37 21.85
C ARG A 267 -6.49 10.49 22.38
N CYS A 268 -5.94 11.65 22.72
CA CYS A 268 -6.70 12.80 23.24
C CYS A 268 -7.73 13.34 22.25
N ARG A 269 -7.47 13.23 20.95
CA ARG A 269 -8.38 13.71 19.90
C ARG A 269 -9.64 12.83 19.79
N TYR A 270 -9.49 11.52 19.96
CA TYR A 270 -10.58 10.55 19.77
C TYR A 270 -11.19 10.01 21.06
N ALA A 271 -10.53 10.17 22.21
CA ALA A 271 -11.09 9.93 23.54
C ALA A 271 -12.22 10.92 23.85
N ASP A 272 -13.06 10.62 24.85
CA ASP A 272 -14.18 11.47 25.25
C ASP A 272 -13.71 12.89 25.61
N ILE A 273 -14.51 13.90 25.25
CA ILE A 273 -14.19 15.33 25.47
C ILE A 273 -14.13 15.73 26.94
N ARG A 274 -14.75 14.96 27.82
CA ARG A 274 -14.78 15.16 29.27
C ARG A 274 -13.52 14.65 29.96
N MET A 275 -12.71 13.83 29.28
CA MET A 275 -11.47 13.30 29.84
C MET A 275 -10.34 14.31 29.69
N SER A 276 -9.55 14.50 30.75
CA SER A 276 -8.34 15.32 30.65
C SER A 276 -7.24 14.56 29.88
N PRO A 277 -6.28 15.25 29.25
CA PRO A 277 -5.13 14.58 28.63
C PRO A 277 -4.35 13.65 29.57
N MET A 278 -4.34 13.95 30.88
CA MET A 278 -3.70 13.10 31.89
C MET A 278 -4.46 11.78 32.08
N ASP A 279 -5.79 11.84 32.22
CA ASP A 279 -6.63 10.64 32.34
C ASP A 279 -6.53 9.75 31.09
N VAL A 280 -6.50 10.38 29.91
CA VAL A 280 -6.34 9.67 28.64
C VAL A 280 -4.98 8.96 28.58
N ASP A 281 -3.91 9.60 29.05
CA ASP A 281 -2.58 8.98 29.04
C ASP A 281 -2.46 7.83 30.04
N GLU A 282 -3.08 7.97 31.21
CA GLU A 282 -3.09 6.94 32.24
C GLU A 282 -3.88 5.70 31.81
N ILE A 283 -5.08 5.90 31.27
CA ILE A 283 -6.01 4.81 30.95
C ILE A 283 -5.59 4.09 29.66
N TYR A 284 -5.29 4.85 28.61
CA TYR A 284 -5.14 4.28 27.26
C TYR A 284 -3.69 4.09 26.85
N GLY A 285 -3.27 2.90 26.46
CA GLY A 285 -1.90 2.65 25.98
C GLY A 285 -1.68 3.03 24.51
N CYS A 286 -2.74 2.93 23.71
CA CYS A 286 -2.74 3.22 22.28
C CYS A 286 -4.16 3.53 21.80
N ALA A 287 -4.28 4.10 20.60
CA ALA A 287 -5.52 4.16 19.83
C ALA A 287 -5.50 3.09 18.74
N VAL A 288 -6.51 2.22 18.74
CA VAL A 288 -6.76 1.20 17.72
C VAL A 288 -7.84 1.71 16.80
N PHE A 289 -7.45 2.13 15.60
CA PHE A 289 -8.39 2.59 14.59
C PHE A 289 -8.89 1.41 13.78
N ILE A 290 -10.21 1.32 13.65
CA ILE A 290 -10.90 0.27 12.89
C ILE A 290 -11.65 0.96 11.75
N GLU A 291 -11.22 0.71 10.53
CA GLU A 291 -11.95 1.11 9.34
C GLU A 291 -12.83 -0.03 8.86
N THR A 292 -14.11 0.24 8.68
CA THR A 292 -15.06 -0.72 8.11
C THR A 292 -15.43 -0.34 6.69
N TYR A 293 -15.85 -1.32 5.90
CA TYR A 293 -16.49 -1.03 4.62
C TYR A 293 -17.78 -0.21 4.83
N PRO A 294 -18.12 0.69 3.89
CA PRO A 294 -19.46 1.29 3.84
C PRO A 294 -20.56 0.23 3.78
N GLU A 295 -21.76 0.58 4.25
CA GLU A 295 -22.92 -0.30 4.10
C GLU A 295 -23.20 -0.56 2.62
N GLY A 296 -23.37 -1.84 2.26
CA GLY A 296 -23.52 -2.29 0.86
C GLY A 296 -22.22 -2.77 0.20
N GLU A 297 -21.05 -2.36 0.70
CA GLU A 297 -19.74 -2.78 0.19
C GLU A 297 -19.07 -3.88 1.04
N ILE A 298 -19.73 -4.31 2.12
CA ILE A 298 -19.20 -5.35 3.01
C ILE A 298 -19.09 -6.67 2.24
N PRO A 299 -17.89 -7.27 2.16
CA PRO A 299 -17.72 -8.56 1.50
C PRO A 299 -18.60 -9.64 2.13
N VAL A 300 -19.25 -10.44 1.30
CA VAL A 300 -20.06 -11.55 1.79
C VAL A 300 -19.16 -12.74 2.09
N LYS A 301 -19.16 -13.20 3.35
CA LYS A 301 -18.45 -14.41 3.79
C LYS A 301 -18.84 -15.60 2.90
N GLY A 302 -17.85 -16.40 2.48
CA GLY A 302 -18.11 -17.63 1.74
C GLY A 302 -19.00 -18.60 2.52
N GLY A 303 -19.87 -19.31 1.81
CA GLY A 303 -20.60 -20.44 2.39
C GLY A 303 -19.67 -21.60 2.74
N LYS A 304 -20.22 -22.69 3.30
CA LYS A 304 -19.45 -23.89 3.66
C LYS A 304 -18.66 -24.42 2.46
N GLY A 305 -17.36 -24.64 2.65
CA GLY A 305 -16.45 -25.11 1.60
C GLY A 305 -16.14 -24.07 0.51
N VAL A 306 -16.49 -22.79 0.71
CA VAL A 306 -16.18 -21.70 -0.22
C VAL A 306 -15.18 -20.74 0.42
N ARG A 307 -14.04 -20.54 -0.25
CA ARG A 307 -13.07 -19.50 0.08
C ARG A 307 -13.18 -18.37 -0.93
N LYS A 308 -13.23 -17.14 -0.45
CA LYS A 308 -13.09 -15.93 -1.25
C LYS A 308 -11.82 -15.23 -0.79
N THR A 309 -10.95 -14.90 -1.72
CA THR A 309 -9.65 -14.25 -1.46
C THR A 309 -9.24 -13.48 -2.70
N TRP A 310 -8.07 -12.85 -2.66
CA TRP A 310 -7.47 -12.15 -3.79
C TRP A 310 -6.30 -12.94 -4.34
N LEU A 311 -6.13 -12.89 -5.66
CA LEU A 311 -4.95 -13.39 -6.35
C LEU A 311 -4.25 -12.21 -7.01
N ASP A 312 -2.97 -12.03 -6.68
CA ASP A 312 -2.11 -11.03 -7.31
C ASP A 312 -1.45 -11.64 -8.55
N GLY A 313 -1.67 -10.99 -9.69
CA GLY A 313 -1.07 -11.32 -10.97
C GLY A 313 0.26 -10.61 -11.22
N TYR A 314 0.70 -10.63 -12.47
CA TYR A 314 1.84 -9.82 -12.91
C TYR A 314 1.56 -8.34 -12.66
N SER A 315 2.59 -7.59 -12.29
CA SER A 315 2.50 -6.14 -12.21
C SER A 315 2.15 -5.56 -13.57
N GLU A 316 1.26 -4.57 -13.60
CA GLU A 316 1.00 -3.83 -14.83
C GLU A 316 2.31 -3.17 -15.28
N PRO A 317 2.72 -3.37 -16.55
CA PRO A 317 3.87 -2.67 -17.09
C PRO A 317 3.61 -1.17 -16.95
N VAL A 318 4.44 -0.49 -16.16
CA VAL A 318 4.40 0.95 -16.11
C VAL A 318 4.91 1.44 -17.45
N GLU A 319 4.03 2.00 -18.28
CA GLU A 319 4.44 2.66 -19.51
C GLU A 319 5.34 3.83 -19.12
N PHE A 320 6.64 3.70 -19.40
CA PHE A 320 7.55 4.81 -19.20
C PHE A 320 7.18 5.88 -20.25
N TYR A 321 6.87 7.08 -19.78
CA TYR A 321 6.58 8.19 -20.67
C TYR A 321 7.83 8.49 -21.52
N HIS A 322 7.79 8.06 -22.78
CA HIS A 322 8.82 8.31 -23.77
C HIS A 322 8.27 9.25 -24.86
N PRO A 323 8.35 10.58 -24.64
CA PRO A 323 7.89 11.54 -25.62
C PRO A 323 8.78 11.51 -26.86
N ASP A 324 8.17 11.64 -28.04
CA ASP A 324 8.92 11.88 -29.27
C ASP A 324 9.44 13.34 -29.26
N TYR A 325 10.73 13.50 -28.96
CA TYR A 325 11.38 14.81 -28.93
C TYR A 325 11.53 15.46 -30.31
N SER A 326 11.22 14.76 -31.41
CA SER A 326 11.18 15.33 -32.76
C SER A 326 9.98 16.25 -32.96
N VAL A 327 8.90 16.01 -32.21
CA VAL A 327 7.67 16.81 -32.24
C VAL A 327 7.61 17.66 -30.98
N LEU A 328 8.34 18.77 -30.99
CA LEU A 328 8.35 19.70 -29.86
C LEU A 328 7.05 20.54 -29.85
N PRO A 329 6.43 20.74 -28.67
CA PRO A 329 5.38 21.74 -28.51
C PRO A 329 5.91 23.12 -28.96
N LYS A 330 5.01 24.04 -29.35
CA LYS A 330 5.37 25.44 -29.62
C LYS A 330 5.93 26.16 -28.39
N GLU A 331 5.69 25.63 -27.19
CA GLU A 331 6.14 26.20 -25.92
C GLU A 331 7.54 25.70 -25.53
N GLU A 332 8.25 26.44 -24.66
CA GLU A 332 9.58 26.06 -24.19
C GLU A 332 9.55 24.78 -23.33
N ASP A 333 10.56 23.92 -23.50
CA ASP A 333 10.67 22.65 -22.76
C ASP A 333 11.31 22.88 -21.38
N TYR A 334 10.53 22.64 -20.33
CA TYR A 334 10.91 22.85 -18.93
C TYR A 334 11.20 21.57 -18.14
N ARG A 335 11.29 20.41 -18.81
CA ARG A 335 11.54 19.13 -18.13
C ARG A 335 12.92 19.11 -17.47
N ARG A 336 12.99 18.60 -16.24
CA ARG A 336 14.25 18.49 -15.46
C ARG A 336 15.19 17.42 -16.00
N THR A 337 14.63 16.31 -16.48
CA THR A 337 15.38 15.18 -17.04
C THR A 337 14.78 14.83 -18.41
N LEU A 338 15.63 14.69 -19.43
CA LEU A 338 15.27 14.19 -20.75
C LEU A 338 15.94 12.83 -20.91
N TYR A 339 15.16 11.80 -21.25
CA TYR A 339 15.70 10.48 -21.54
C TYR A 339 16.16 10.42 -23.01
N TRP A 340 17.38 9.92 -23.22
CA TRP A 340 17.96 9.71 -24.54
C TRP A 340 18.82 8.46 -24.50
N ASN A 341 18.53 7.48 -25.37
CA ASN A 341 19.25 6.20 -25.44
C ASN A 341 19.69 5.91 -26.89
N PRO A 342 20.79 6.51 -27.33
CA PRO A 342 21.32 6.36 -28.66
C PRO A 342 22.34 5.24 -28.71
N GLU A 343 22.31 4.47 -29.79
CA GLU A 343 23.41 3.59 -30.12
C GLU A 343 24.50 4.42 -30.82
N VAL A 344 25.63 4.64 -30.14
CA VAL A 344 26.74 5.44 -30.64
C VAL A 344 27.91 4.51 -30.96
N MET A 345 28.20 4.35 -32.25
CA MET A 345 29.37 3.62 -32.71
C MET A 345 30.41 4.60 -33.26
N PRO A 346 31.70 4.50 -32.86
CA PRO A 346 32.75 5.29 -33.45
C PRO A 346 32.99 4.88 -34.91
N ASP A 347 33.41 5.84 -35.73
CA ASP A 347 33.81 5.60 -37.12
C ASP A 347 35.16 4.89 -37.22
N GLU A 348 35.61 4.57 -38.45
CA GLU A 348 36.90 3.92 -38.71
C GLU A 348 38.11 4.73 -38.20
N ALA A 349 37.95 6.03 -37.94
CA ALA A 349 38.96 6.91 -37.38
C ALA A 349 38.83 7.09 -35.85
N GLY A 350 37.88 6.40 -35.21
CA GLY A 350 37.63 6.44 -33.77
C GLY A 350 36.79 7.62 -33.29
N ASN A 351 36.16 8.38 -34.20
CA ASN A 351 35.35 9.55 -33.84
C ASN A 351 33.86 9.18 -33.76
N ALA A 352 33.14 9.77 -32.81
CA ALA A 352 31.69 9.62 -32.68
C ALA A 352 31.02 10.99 -32.63
N GLN A 353 29.94 11.18 -33.40
CA GLN A 353 29.10 12.38 -33.32
C GLN A 353 27.77 12.05 -32.63
N VAL A 354 27.50 12.78 -31.55
CA VAL A 354 26.32 12.63 -30.71
C VAL A 354 25.44 13.88 -30.86
N ARG A 355 24.15 13.68 -31.17
CA ARG A 355 23.14 14.75 -31.22
C ARG A 355 22.01 14.42 -30.26
N PHE A 356 21.82 15.26 -29.26
CA PHE A 356 20.79 15.08 -28.25
C PHE A 356 19.92 16.34 -28.12
N TYR A 357 18.71 16.15 -27.58
CA TYR A 357 17.81 17.23 -27.26
C TYR A 357 18.17 17.78 -25.87
N ASN A 358 18.16 19.11 -25.75
CA ASN A 358 18.36 19.81 -24.49
C ASN A 358 17.08 20.52 -24.09
N ASN A 359 16.84 20.67 -22.78
CA ASN A 359 15.74 21.50 -22.30
C ASN A 359 16.05 22.98 -22.56
N SER A 360 15.02 23.83 -22.66
CA SER A 360 15.20 25.25 -22.99
C SER A 360 15.92 26.05 -21.89
N ARG A 361 16.20 25.45 -20.72
CA ARG A 361 16.79 26.10 -19.54
C ARG A 361 18.29 25.86 -19.35
N CYS A 362 18.79 24.68 -19.71
CA CYS A 362 20.19 24.32 -19.46
C CYS A 362 21.11 25.03 -20.46
N ARG A 363 22.02 25.86 -19.94
CA ARG A 363 22.99 26.63 -20.75
C ARG A 363 24.42 26.08 -20.65
N ARG A 364 24.69 25.19 -19.70
CA ARG A 364 26.01 24.57 -19.48
C ARG A 364 25.82 23.09 -19.26
N LEU A 365 26.52 22.28 -20.04
CA LEU A 365 26.43 20.84 -20.01
C LEU A 365 27.60 20.29 -19.22
N LYS A 366 27.31 19.28 -18.38
CA LYS A 366 28.32 18.38 -17.85
C LYS A 366 28.12 17.05 -18.55
N ILE A 367 29.16 16.53 -19.18
CA ILE A 367 29.07 15.31 -19.99
C ILE A 367 29.86 14.22 -19.28
N THR A 368 29.21 13.09 -19.06
CA THR A 368 29.85 11.86 -18.60
C THR A 368 29.60 10.79 -19.65
N ALA A 369 30.66 10.17 -20.16
CA ALA A 369 30.56 9.07 -21.11
C ALA A 369 31.34 7.86 -20.58
N GLU A 370 30.71 6.70 -20.62
CA GLU A 370 31.31 5.41 -20.28
C GLU A 370 31.37 4.55 -21.55
N MET A 371 32.50 3.88 -21.77
CA MET A 371 32.77 3.14 -23.00
C MET A 371 33.36 1.78 -22.69
N ILE A 372 33.11 0.81 -23.58
CA ILE A 372 33.77 -0.50 -23.58
C ILE A 372 34.39 -0.75 -24.95
N SER A 373 35.67 -1.09 -24.98
CA SER A 373 36.38 -1.44 -26.22
C SER A 373 36.14 -2.90 -26.62
N ALA A 374 36.51 -3.27 -27.85
CA ALA A 374 36.32 -4.63 -28.37
C ALA A 374 37.10 -5.72 -27.60
N ASP A 375 38.17 -5.35 -26.91
CA ASP A 375 38.95 -6.19 -26.00
C ASP A 375 38.43 -6.16 -24.54
N GLY A 376 37.34 -5.45 -24.27
CA GLY A 376 36.67 -5.41 -22.98
C GLY A 376 37.23 -4.39 -21.98
N ALA A 377 38.10 -3.47 -22.42
CA ALA A 377 38.59 -2.40 -21.56
C ALA A 377 37.53 -1.31 -21.36
N ILE A 378 37.40 -0.83 -20.12
CA ILE A 378 36.41 0.18 -19.74
C ILE A 378 37.06 1.56 -19.78
N GLY A 379 36.42 2.53 -20.42
CA GLY A 379 36.83 3.94 -20.46
C GLY A 379 35.77 4.85 -19.84
N MET A 380 36.20 5.95 -19.22
CA MET A 380 35.32 6.99 -18.68
C MET A 380 35.83 8.38 -19.08
N PHE A 381 34.93 9.24 -19.54
CA PHE A 381 35.18 10.63 -19.89
C PHE A 381 34.24 11.54 -19.10
N ASN A 382 34.78 12.64 -18.56
CA ASN A 382 34.02 13.64 -17.79
C ASN A 382 34.46 15.05 -18.22
N GLU A 383 33.50 15.89 -18.61
CA GLU A 383 33.71 17.29 -19.03
C GLU A 383 32.71 18.24 -18.38
#